data_AF-A0A972L8E4-F1
#
_entry.id   AF-A0A972L8E4-F1
#
_cell.length_a   1.000
_cell.length_b   1.000
_cell.length_c   1.000
_cell.angle_alpha   90.00
_cell.angle_beta   90.00
_cell.angle_gamma   90.00
#
_symmetry.space_group_name_H-M   'P 1'
#
loop_
_entity.id
_entity.type
_entity.pdbx_description
1 polymer ?
#
loop_
_entity_poly.entity_id
_entity_poly.type
_entity_poly.pdbx_seq_one_letter_code
_entity_poly.pdbx_strand_id
1 'polypeptide(L)' 'MPTIKGKHLKLDQEKIDKVRKILGAKTDTDAVDKALSQVIADSEIDMVLKKLAGRLEIEKVYD' A
#
# COMPACT_ATOMS: atom_id res chain seq x y z
N MET A 1 -7.78 -19.77 4.50
CA MET A 1 -6.49 -19.73 3.77
C MET A 1 -6.64 -18.76 2.60
N PRO A 2 -5.68 -17.85 2.36
CA PRO A 2 -5.73 -16.98 1.18
C PRO A 2 -5.63 -17.83 -0.10
N THR A 3 -6.46 -17.51 -1.09
CA THR A 3 -6.46 -18.20 -2.39
C THR A 3 -5.42 -17.55 -3.31
N ILE A 4 -4.28 -18.21 -3.49
CA ILE A 4 -3.22 -17.74 -4.39
C ILE A 4 -3.54 -18.20 -5.81
N LYS A 5 -3.62 -17.26 -6.75
CA LYS A 5 -3.76 -17.56 -8.19
C LYS A 5 -2.65 -16.89 -8.97
N GLY A 6 -1.93 -17.66 -9.78
CA GLY A 6 -0.98 -17.12 -10.74
C GLY A 6 -1.68 -16.28 -11.80
N LYS A 7 -1.27 -15.03 -11.97
CA LYS A 7 -1.73 -14.14 -13.03
C LYS A 7 -0.54 -13.83 -13.94
N HIS A 8 -0.76 -13.86 -15.25
CA HIS A 8 0.24 -13.41 -16.22
C HIS A 8 0.04 -11.91 -16.45
N LEU A 9 1.03 -11.11 -16.08
CA LEU A 9 1.00 -9.65 -16.16
C LEU A 9 2.23 -9.16 -16.93
N LYS A 10 2.05 -8.12 -17.74
CA LYS A 10 3.18 -7.36 -18.30
C LYS A 10 3.44 -6.19 -17.38
N LEU A 11 4.60 -6.17 -16.76
CA LEU A 11 5.03 -5.10 -15.86
C LEU A 11 6.13 -4.27 -16.53
N ASP A 12 6.16 -3.01 -16.19
CA ASP A 12 7.28 -2.12 -16.51
C ASP A 12 8.48 -2.53 -15.65
N GLN A 13 9.59 -2.92 -16.30
CA GLN A 13 10.77 -3.44 -15.62
C GLN A 13 11.42 -2.39 -14.70
N GLU A 14 11.47 -1.13 -15.13
CA GLU A 14 12.11 -0.09 -14.33
C GLU A 14 11.30 0.19 -13.06
N LYS A 15 9.96 0.15 -13.16
CA LYS A 15 9.09 0.30 -11.99
C LYS A 15 9.24 -0.86 -11.02
N ILE A 16 9.24 -2.12 -11.49
CA ILE A 16 9.33 -3.26 -10.58
C ILE A 16 10.70 -3.34 -9.90
N ASP A 17 11.77 -2.97 -10.59
CA ASP A 17 13.12 -2.87 -10.01
C ASP A 17 13.20 -1.81 -8.90
N LYS A 18 12.58 -0.64 -9.11
CA LYS A 18 12.48 0.40 -8.08
C LYS A 18 11.70 -0.09 -6.87
N VAL A 19 10.53 -0.68 -7.09
CA VAL A 19 9.69 -1.22 -6.01
C VAL A 19 10.43 -2.30 -5.23
N ARG A 20 11.17 -3.19 -5.90
CA ARG A 20 12.00 -4.21 -5.24
C ARG A 20 13.03 -3.61 -4.30
N LYS A 21 13.70 -2.54 -4.71
CA LYS A 21 14.67 -1.84 -3.87
C LYS A 21 14.00 -1.16 -2.67
N ILE A 22 12.89 -0.46 -2.91
CA ILE A 22 12.13 0.25 -1.86
C ILE A 22 11.62 -0.73 -0.79
N LEU A 23 11.10 -1.89 -1.20
CA LEU A 23 10.46 -2.87 -0.31
C LEU A 23 11.40 -3.99 0.16
N GLY A 24 12.67 -3.94 -0.21
CA GLY A 24 13.66 -5.00 0.06
C GLY A 24 13.19 -6.38 -0.42
N ALA A 25 12.54 -6.44 -1.59
CA ALA A 25 11.93 -7.64 -2.11
C ALA A 25 12.90 -8.46 -2.96
N LYS A 26 12.88 -9.79 -2.77
CA LYS A 26 13.83 -10.70 -3.43
C LYS A 26 13.43 -11.01 -4.87
N THR A 27 12.13 -11.04 -5.15
CA THR A 27 11.55 -11.35 -6.47
C THR A 27 10.47 -10.35 -6.84
N ASP A 28 10.09 -10.32 -8.11
CA ASP A 28 9.02 -9.46 -8.60
C ASP A 28 7.68 -9.83 -7.95
N THR A 29 7.39 -11.11 -7.76
CA THR A 29 6.19 -11.58 -7.04
C THR A 29 6.16 -11.09 -5.60
N ASP A 30 7.28 -11.18 -4.88
CA ASP A 30 7.41 -10.68 -3.50
C ASP A 30 7.22 -9.15 -3.45
N ALA A 31 7.75 -8.43 -4.44
CA ALA A 31 7.58 -6.99 -4.56
C ALA A 31 6.12 -6.59 -4.78
N VAL A 32 5.42 -7.30 -5.67
CA VAL A 32 3.98 -7.07 -5.91
C VAL A 32 3.17 -7.39 -4.66
N ASP A 33 3.43 -8.51 -3.99
CA ASP A 33 2.70 -8.92 -2.79
C ASP A 33 2.87 -7.91 -1.63
N LYS A 34 4.10 -7.47 -1.38
CA LYS A 34 4.38 -6.42 -0.39
C LYS A 34 3.74 -5.08 -0.75
N ALA A 35 3.81 -4.68 -2.03
CA ALA A 35 3.20 -3.43 -2.48
C ALA A 35 1.67 -3.44 -2.31
N LEU A 36 1.01 -4.57 -2.66
CA LEU A 36 -0.41 -4.75 -2.45
C LEU A 36 -0.76 -4.67 -0.96
N SER A 37 0.01 -5.35 -0.11
CA SER A 37 -0.18 -5.32 1.34
C SER A 37 -0.02 -3.91 1.91
N GLN A 38 0.98 -3.16 1.46
CA GLN A 38 1.21 -1.79 1.88
C GLN A 38 0.04 -0.87 1.49
N VAL A 39 -0.45 -0.93 0.25
CA VAL A 39 -1.58 -0.10 -0.21
C VAL A 39 -2.85 -0.40 0.59
N ILE A 40 -3.08 -1.67 0.95
CA ILE A 40 -4.20 -2.04 1.81
C ILE A 40 -4.04 -1.44 3.21
N ALA A 41 -2.85 -1.58 3.82
CA ALA A 41 -2.57 -1.02 5.14
C ALA A 41 -2.71 0.51 5.16
N ASP A 42 -2.20 1.21 4.15
CA ASP A 42 -2.30 2.66 4.01
C ASP A 42 -3.77 3.11 3.94
N SER A 43 -4.61 2.37 3.19
CA SER A 43 -6.05 2.62 3.12
C SER A 43 -6.76 2.41 4.47
N GLU A 44 -6.38 1.37 5.22
CA GLU A 44 -6.93 1.12 6.55
C GLU A 44 -6.56 2.21 7.54
N ILE A 45 -5.31 2.67 7.51
CA ILE A 45 -4.83 3.80 8.32
C ILE A 45 -5.63 5.07 7.97
N ASP A 46 -5.76 5.38 6.68
CA ASP A 46 -6.53 6.55 6.22
C ASP A 46 -7.98 6.52 6.68
N MET A 47 -8.63 5.35 6.63
CA MET A 47 -9.99 5.18 7.13
C MET A 47 -10.07 5.43 8.64
N VAL A 48 -9.11 4.94 9.42
CA VAL A 48 -9.06 5.17 10.87
C VAL A 48 -8.84 6.66 11.15
N LEU A 49 -7.88 7.30 10.48
CA LEU A 49 -7.60 8.73 10.62
C LEU A 49 -8.82 9.58 10.27
N LYS A 50 -9.53 9.28 9.18
CA LYS A 50 -10.78 9.98 8.81
C LYS A 50 -11.88 9.81 9.85
N LYS A 51 -12.04 8.60 10.41
CA LYS A 51 -13.01 8.35 11.49
C LYS A 51 -12.68 9.11 12.76
N LEU A 52 -11.39 9.23 13.09
CA LEU A 52 -10.93 10.00 14.25
C LEU A 52 -11.09 11.51 14.03
N ALA A 53 -10.71 12.03 12.86
CA ALA A 53 -10.90 13.43 12.49
C ALA A 53 -12.39 13.83 12.39
N GLY A 54 -13.28 12.90 12.07
CA GLY A 54 -14.73 13.16 12.14
C GLY A 54 -15.31 13.12 13.55
N ARG A 55 -14.59 12.56 14.54
CA ARG A 55 -15.00 12.51 15.95
C ARG A 55 -14.38 13.61 16.79
N LEU A 56 -13.17 14.02 16.43
CA LEU A 56 -12.47 15.18 16.94
C LEU A 56 -12.77 16.30 15.94
N GLU A 57 -13.81 17.10 16.15
CA GLU A 57 -13.91 18.39 15.46
C GLU A 57 -12.64 19.17 15.80
N ILE A 58 -11.61 19.06 14.96
CA ILE A 58 -10.42 19.89 15.06
C ILE A 58 -10.90 21.27 14.65
N GLU A 59 -11.27 22.09 15.65
CA GLU A 59 -11.38 23.53 15.49
C GLU A 59 -10.15 23.99 14.71
N LYS A 60 -10.39 24.55 13.54
CA LYS A 60 -9.35 25.10 12.69
C LYS A 60 -8.60 26.17 13.48
N VAL A 61 -7.43 25.83 14.00
CA VAL A 61 -6.39 26.81 14.33
C VAL A 61 -5.44 26.83 13.14
N TYR A 62 -5.85 27.53 12.09
CA TYR A 62 -4.92 28.12 11.14
C TYR A 62 -5.32 29.59 11.04
N ASP A 63 -4.39 30.44 11.47
CA ASP A 63 -4.41 31.92 11.35
C ASP A 63 -4.52 32.36 9.88
#